data_AF-A0A067P1A3-F1
#
_entry.id   AF-A0A067P1A3-F1
#
_cell.length_a   1.000
_cell.length_b   1.000
_cell.length_c   1.000
_cell.angle_alpha   90.00
_cell.angle_beta   90.00
_cell.angle_gamma   90.00
#
_symmetry.space_group_name_H-M   'P 1'
#
loop_
_entity.id
_entity.type
_entity.pdbx_description
1 polymer ?
#
loop_
_entity_poly.entity_id
_entity_poly.type
_entity_poly.pdbx_seq_one_letter_code
_entity_poly.pdbx_strand_id
1 'polypeptide(L)'
;MTVESCISFCSDASFPLAGVEFSRECCTPGAPAALSECNYACTGDSSQPCGGAGRLNLFASGSSAPSVPQTVAEDWEYQGCYTDSVSDRTLSHSHHVEGGMRIESCVAFCSANEFSFAGLEFGDECFCGNSIGSSTKKSDSECTMVCTGNSAEFCGGRDRLTLYSTSGAEEPP
;
A
#
# COMPACT_ATOMS: atom_id res chain seq x y z
N MET A 1 -13.58 18.45 -16.76
CA MET A 1 -13.19 18.06 -15.38
C MET A 1 -12.25 19.13 -14.85
N THR A 2 -12.44 19.62 -13.63
CA THR A 2 -11.49 20.50 -12.92
C THR A 2 -10.60 19.68 -11.99
N VAL A 3 -9.45 20.21 -11.60
CA VAL A 3 -8.57 19.59 -10.59
C VAL A 3 -9.35 19.33 -9.29
N GLU A 4 -10.13 20.30 -8.82
CA GLU A 4 -10.99 20.16 -7.63
C GLU A 4 -12.03 19.05 -7.78
N SER A 5 -12.67 18.92 -8.94
CA SER A 5 -13.65 17.85 -9.18
C SER A 5 -13.01 16.45 -9.23
N CYS A 6 -11.76 16.34 -9.72
CA CYS A 6 -11.03 15.07 -9.73
C CYS A 6 -10.50 14.72 -8.33
N ILE A 7 -10.04 15.71 -7.56
CA ILE A 7 -9.66 15.54 -6.16
C ILE A 7 -10.85 15.06 -5.32
N SER A 8 -12.00 15.74 -5.40
CA SER A 8 -13.20 15.33 -4.65
C SER A 8 -13.64 13.92 -5.02
N PHE A 9 -13.64 13.59 -6.33
CA PHE A 9 -14.03 12.28 -6.80
C PHE A 9 -13.06 11.16 -6.35
N CYS A 10 -11.74 11.38 -6.46
CA CYS A 10 -10.76 10.40 -5.98
C CYS A 10 -10.80 10.28 -4.44
N SER A 11 -11.08 11.37 -3.71
CA SER A 11 -11.25 11.36 -2.25
C SER A 11 -12.46 10.53 -1.82
N ASP A 12 -13.62 10.75 -2.45
CA ASP A 12 -14.84 9.96 -2.20
C ASP A 12 -14.64 8.47 -2.52
N ALA A 13 -13.79 8.17 -3.51
CA ALA A 13 -13.39 6.81 -3.89
C ALA A 13 -12.19 6.27 -3.11
N SER A 14 -11.72 6.98 -2.06
CA SER A 14 -10.59 6.60 -1.20
C SER A 14 -9.26 6.38 -1.94
N PHE A 15 -9.04 7.01 -3.08
CA PHE A 15 -7.73 7.05 -3.71
C PHE A 15 -6.84 8.11 -3.03
N PRO A 16 -5.61 7.76 -2.61
CA PRO A 16 -4.73 8.68 -1.91
C PRO A 16 -4.17 9.81 -2.81
N LEU A 17 -4.20 9.59 -4.13
CA LEU A 17 -3.69 10.53 -5.12
C LEU A 17 -4.72 10.70 -6.24
N ALA A 18 -4.92 11.95 -6.64
CA ALA A 18 -5.71 12.30 -7.83
C ALA A 18 -4.76 12.72 -8.95
N GLY A 19 -5.02 12.23 -10.16
CA GLY A 19 -4.27 12.61 -11.35
C GLY A 19 -5.21 12.77 -12.53
N VAL A 20 -5.03 13.85 -13.30
CA VAL A 20 -5.85 14.19 -14.48
C VAL A 20 -5.10 13.87 -15.78
N GLU A 21 -5.70 13.09 -16.69
CA GLU A 21 -5.20 12.81 -18.04
C GLU A 21 -6.16 13.33 -19.12
N PHE A 22 -5.63 13.73 -20.28
CA PHE A 22 -6.40 14.05 -21.48
C PHE A 22 -7.62 14.97 -21.26
N SER A 23 -7.53 15.89 -20.29
CA SER A 23 -8.62 16.80 -19.88
C SER A 23 -9.88 16.12 -19.31
N ARG A 24 -9.92 14.79 -19.15
CA ARG A 24 -11.15 14.04 -18.78
C ARG A 24 -10.96 12.75 -17.97
N GLU A 25 -9.74 12.24 -17.81
CA GLU A 25 -9.47 10.96 -17.12
C GLU A 25 -8.93 11.25 -15.71
N CYS A 26 -9.27 10.40 -14.73
CA CYS A 26 -9.04 10.62 -13.30
C CYS A 26 -8.74 9.29 -12.57
N CYS A 27 -7.81 9.31 -11.60
CA CYS A 27 -7.39 8.20 -10.70
C CYS A 27 -6.73 6.95 -11.37
N THR A 28 -5.71 7.09 -12.24
CA THR A 28 -4.98 5.95 -12.84
C THR A 28 -3.59 5.69 -12.19
N PRO A 29 -3.13 4.42 -12.07
CA PRO A 29 -1.76 4.11 -11.61
C PRO A 29 -0.69 4.47 -12.65
N GLY A 30 0.45 5.05 -12.25
CA GLY A 30 1.53 5.44 -13.17
C GLY A 30 2.91 5.58 -12.52
N ALA A 31 3.96 5.59 -13.35
CA ALA A 31 5.36 5.78 -12.94
C ALA A 31 5.75 7.28 -12.92
N PRO A 32 6.72 7.71 -12.07
CA PRO A 32 7.13 9.10 -11.99
C PRO A 32 7.78 9.58 -13.30
N ALA A 33 7.41 10.77 -13.74
CA ALA A 33 7.92 11.43 -14.94
C ALA A 33 8.35 12.88 -14.64
N ALA A 34 9.11 13.49 -15.55
CA ALA A 34 9.58 14.86 -15.37
C ALA A 34 8.42 15.86 -15.39
N LEU A 35 8.40 16.79 -14.43
CA LEU A 35 7.34 17.83 -14.31
C LEU A 35 7.19 18.68 -15.58
N SER A 36 8.27 18.85 -16.36
CA SER A 36 8.24 19.54 -17.66
C SER A 36 7.38 18.84 -18.72
N GLU A 37 7.11 17.55 -18.55
CA GLU A 37 6.27 16.75 -19.44
C GLU A 37 4.79 16.84 -19.08
N CYS A 38 4.45 17.54 -17.98
CA CYS A 38 3.08 17.80 -17.53
C CYS A 38 2.64 19.26 -17.77
N ASN A 39 2.74 19.69 -19.02
CA ASN A 39 2.61 21.09 -19.43
C ASN A 39 1.29 21.44 -20.14
N TYR A 40 0.30 20.55 -20.16
CA TYR A 40 -1.00 20.86 -20.74
C TYR A 40 -1.80 21.75 -19.80
N ALA A 41 -2.45 22.79 -20.31
CA ALA A 41 -3.29 23.64 -19.50
C ALA A 41 -4.66 22.98 -19.23
N CYS A 42 -5.25 23.17 -18.04
CA CYS A 42 -6.61 22.67 -17.77
C CYS A 42 -7.63 23.39 -18.67
N THR A 43 -8.62 22.68 -19.23
CA THR A 43 -9.72 23.30 -19.99
C THR A 43 -10.58 24.22 -19.12
N GLY A 44 -10.69 23.92 -17.81
CA GLY A 44 -11.49 24.71 -16.86
C GLY A 44 -10.75 25.91 -16.25
N ASP A 45 -9.42 25.93 -16.31
CA ASP A 45 -8.57 27.02 -15.83
C ASP A 45 -7.20 26.92 -16.52
N SER A 46 -6.96 27.79 -17.49
CA SER A 46 -5.72 27.75 -18.28
C SER A 46 -4.47 28.17 -17.48
N SER A 47 -4.62 28.66 -16.25
CA SER A 47 -3.49 29.00 -15.37
C SER A 47 -2.88 27.80 -14.66
N GLN A 48 -3.53 26.63 -14.72
CA GLN A 48 -3.12 25.43 -14.00
C GLN A 48 -2.62 24.32 -14.95
N PRO A 49 -1.62 23.52 -14.53
CA PRO A 49 -1.14 22.38 -15.30
C PRO A 49 -2.02 21.13 -15.09
N CYS A 50 -2.33 20.43 -16.18
CA CYS A 50 -3.29 19.33 -16.30
C CYS A 50 -2.67 18.10 -16.98
N GLY A 51 -1.53 17.63 -16.45
CA GLY A 51 -0.79 16.53 -17.06
C GLY A 51 -0.15 16.93 -18.40
N GLY A 52 0.05 15.95 -19.27
CA GLY A 52 0.64 16.11 -20.61
C GLY A 52 0.44 14.86 -21.45
N ALA A 53 1.14 14.73 -22.58
CA ALA A 53 0.97 13.57 -23.48
C ALA A 53 1.41 12.27 -22.79
N GLY A 54 0.45 11.48 -22.28
CA GLY A 54 0.69 10.28 -21.49
C GLY A 54 1.32 10.57 -20.11
N ARG A 55 0.95 11.70 -19.50
CA ARG A 55 1.51 12.18 -18.22
C ARG A 55 0.42 12.76 -17.33
N LEU A 56 0.57 12.55 -16.03
CA LEU A 56 -0.37 12.99 -14.99
C LEU A 56 0.34 13.93 -14.02
N ASN A 57 -0.36 15.00 -13.63
CA ASN A 57 0.00 15.74 -12.41
C ASN A 57 -0.65 15.06 -11.20
N LEU A 58 0.15 14.76 -10.18
CA LEU A 58 -0.34 14.22 -8.92
C LEU A 58 -0.61 15.36 -7.95
N PHE A 59 -1.84 15.42 -7.44
CA PHE A 59 -2.24 16.38 -6.42
C PHE A 59 -2.63 15.64 -5.15
N ALA A 60 -2.15 16.14 -4.02
CA ALA A 60 -2.54 15.63 -2.71
C ALA A 60 -4.01 15.97 -2.46
N SER A 61 -4.84 14.94 -2.28
CA SER A 61 -6.28 15.07 -2.15
C SER A 61 -6.75 15.49 -0.74
N GLY A 62 -5.84 15.92 0.13
CA GLY A 62 -6.12 16.15 1.56
C GLY A 62 -6.02 14.89 2.43
N SER A 63 -5.96 13.71 1.83
CA SER A 63 -5.57 12.45 2.50
C SER A 63 -4.05 12.32 2.48
N SER A 64 -3.45 11.93 3.60
CA SER A 64 -2.02 11.59 3.65
C SER A 64 -1.72 10.43 2.71
N ALA A 65 -0.51 10.41 2.13
CA ALA A 65 -0.05 9.27 1.35
C ALA A 65 -0.13 7.99 2.20
N PRO A 66 -0.38 6.81 1.59
CA PRO A 66 -0.44 5.57 2.34
C PRO A 66 0.90 5.32 3.02
N SER A 67 0.85 4.68 4.17
CA SER A 67 2.04 4.42 4.97
C SER A 67 1.95 3.06 5.65
N VAL A 68 3.07 2.60 6.19
CA VAL A 68 3.11 1.39 7.02
C VAL A 68 3.14 1.84 8.49
N PRO A 69 2.11 1.56 9.31
CA PRO A 69 2.14 1.79 10.74
C PRO A 69 3.36 1.10 11.36
N GLN A 70 4.18 1.84 12.10
CA GLN A 70 5.39 1.24 12.69
C GLN A 70 5.08 0.34 13.89
N THR A 71 3.93 0.58 14.54
CA THR A 71 3.43 -0.20 15.68
C THR A 71 1.94 -0.46 15.52
N VAL A 72 1.50 -1.65 15.90
CA VAL A 72 0.11 -2.12 15.81
C VAL A 72 -0.23 -2.87 17.09
N ALA A 73 -1.43 -2.68 17.63
CA ALA A 73 -1.92 -3.38 18.82
C ALA A 73 -0.97 -3.33 20.05
N GLU A 74 -0.24 -2.22 20.20
CA GLU A 74 0.75 -1.89 21.25
C GLU A 74 2.00 -2.80 21.33
N ASP A 75 1.93 -4.07 20.92
CA ASP A 75 3.01 -5.06 21.08
C ASP A 75 3.59 -5.59 19.76
N TRP A 76 3.03 -5.21 18.61
CA TRP A 76 3.52 -5.63 17.29
C TRP A 76 4.25 -4.51 16.57
N GLU A 77 5.46 -4.81 16.12
CA GLU A 77 6.36 -3.85 15.47
C GLU A 77 6.59 -4.23 14.01
N TYR A 78 6.62 -3.22 13.13
CA TYR A 78 6.98 -3.39 11.74
C TYR A 78 8.44 -3.82 11.59
N GLN A 79 8.67 -4.95 10.92
CA GLN A 79 10.00 -5.52 10.71
C GLN A 79 10.60 -5.16 9.37
N GLY A 80 9.79 -4.82 8.36
CA GLY A 80 10.25 -4.49 7.02
C GLY A 80 9.45 -5.16 5.91
N CYS A 81 9.89 -4.91 4.69
CA CYS A 81 9.44 -5.61 3.49
C CYS A 81 10.28 -6.88 3.29
N TYR A 82 9.66 -8.04 3.15
CA TYR A 82 10.34 -9.34 3.00
C TYR A 82 9.88 -10.06 1.74
N THR A 83 10.74 -10.85 1.11
CA THR A 83 10.35 -11.69 -0.04
C THR A 83 9.40 -12.79 0.40
N ASP A 84 8.43 -13.15 -0.45
CA ASP A 84 7.62 -14.36 -0.27
C ASP A 84 7.66 -15.24 -1.54
N SER A 85 7.28 -16.51 -1.39
CA SER A 85 7.20 -17.46 -2.50
C SER A 85 6.11 -18.49 -2.26
N VAL A 86 5.25 -18.71 -3.26
CA VAL A 86 4.22 -19.76 -3.22
C VAL A 86 4.82 -21.15 -2.97
N SER A 87 6.02 -21.44 -3.49
CA SER A 87 6.69 -22.73 -3.30
C SER A 87 7.44 -22.86 -1.98
N ASP A 88 7.71 -21.75 -1.29
CA ASP A 88 8.47 -21.69 -0.05
C ASP A 88 8.03 -20.46 0.75
N ARG A 89 6.84 -20.58 1.36
CA ARG A 89 6.19 -19.46 2.04
C ARG A 89 7.01 -19.00 3.24
N THR A 90 7.17 -17.68 3.36
CA THR A 90 7.88 -17.04 4.48
C THR A 90 7.15 -17.31 5.80
N LEU A 91 5.83 -17.21 5.77
CA LEU A 91 4.93 -17.50 6.87
C LEU A 91 3.97 -18.61 6.43
N SER A 92 3.93 -19.70 7.20
CA SER A 92 3.33 -20.96 6.75
C SER A 92 1.81 -21.04 6.85
N HIS A 93 1.17 -20.12 7.57
CA HIS A 93 -0.27 -20.13 7.77
C HIS A 93 -0.92 -18.96 7.03
N SER A 94 -1.80 -19.22 6.06
CA SER A 94 -2.57 -18.17 5.40
C SER A 94 -3.98 -18.02 5.98
N HIS A 95 -4.49 -16.79 5.97
CA HIS A 95 -5.85 -16.48 6.39
C HIS A 95 -6.48 -15.45 5.45
N HIS A 96 -7.79 -15.60 5.23
CA HIS A 96 -8.60 -14.64 4.48
C HIS A 96 -9.35 -13.73 5.46
N VAL A 97 -9.08 -12.42 5.38
CA VAL A 97 -9.76 -11.42 6.21
C VAL A 97 -11.03 -10.95 5.49
N GLU A 98 -12.18 -11.22 6.10
CA GLU A 98 -13.48 -10.79 5.59
C GLU A 98 -13.67 -9.26 5.67
N GLY A 99 -14.32 -8.67 4.65
CA GLY A 99 -14.64 -7.24 4.64
C GLY A 99 -13.53 -6.31 4.16
N GLY A 100 -12.43 -6.87 3.62
CA GLY A 100 -11.29 -6.14 3.10
C GLY A 100 -10.10 -6.13 4.06
N MET A 101 -8.90 -6.22 3.50
CA MET A 101 -7.67 -6.36 4.28
C MET A 101 -7.27 -5.05 4.96
N ARG A 102 -6.90 -5.15 6.24
CA ARG A 102 -6.26 -4.09 7.02
C ARG A 102 -5.11 -4.69 7.80
N ILE A 103 -4.09 -3.89 8.09
CA ILE A 103 -2.95 -4.36 8.87
C ILE A 103 -3.40 -4.84 10.25
N GLU A 104 -4.27 -4.08 10.92
CA GLU A 104 -4.78 -4.40 12.26
C GLU A 104 -5.55 -5.71 12.27
N SER A 105 -6.34 -5.99 11.22
CA SER A 105 -7.15 -7.20 11.13
C SER A 105 -6.27 -8.45 11.00
N CYS A 106 -5.21 -8.39 10.17
CA CYS A 106 -4.28 -9.50 10.02
C CYS A 106 -3.47 -9.74 11.31
N VAL A 107 -2.92 -8.67 11.89
CA VAL A 107 -2.17 -8.74 13.16
C VAL A 107 -3.05 -9.28 14.29
N ALA A 108 -4.29 -8.79 14.41
CA ALA A 108 -5.23 -9.27 15.43
C ALA A 108 -5.55 -10.76 15.26
N PHE A 109 -5.74 -11.24 14.02
CA PHE A 109 -5.95 -12.66 13.77
C PHE A 109 -4.73 -13.50 14.15
N CYS A 110 -3.53 -13.10 13.73
CA CYS A 110 -2.31 -13.84 14.06
C CYS A 110 -2.06 -13.87 15.57
N SER A 111 -2.26 -12.74 16.25
CA SER A 111 -2.15 -12.63 17.71
C SER A 111 -3.16 -13.52 18.44
N ALA A 112 -4.43 -13.53 18.00
CA ALA A 112 -5.48 -14.36 18.61
C ALA A 112 -5.25 -15.87 18.44
N ASN A 113 -4.40 -16.26 17.48
CA ASN A 113 -4.01 -17.64 17.22
C ASN A 113 -2.58 -17.95 17.69
N GLU A 114 -2.04 -17.14 18.62
CA GLU A 114 -0.74 -17.38 19.28
C GLU A 114 0.44 -17.46 18.30
N PHE A 115 0.39 -16.69 17.20
CA PHE A 115 1.52 -16.50 16.30
C PHE A 115 2.36 -15.29 16.69
N SER A 116 3.68 -15.39 16.52
CA SER A 116 4.63 -14.30 16.78
C SER A 116 4.92 -13.42 15.57
N PHE A 117 4.53 -13.85 14.36
CA PHE A 117 4.70 -13.12 13.10
C PHE A 117 3.39 -13.01 12.33
N ALA A 118 3.22 -11.88 11.66
CA ALA A 118 2.12 -11.55 10.78
C ALA A 118 2.69 -10.87 9.54
N GLY A 119 2.19 -11.21 8.36
CA GLY A 119 2.67 -10.69 7.09
C GLY A 119 1.51 -10.45 6.15
N LEU A 120 1.55 -9.32 5.45
CA LEU A 120 0.51 -8.95 4.49
C LEU A 120 1.10 -8.90 3.08
N GLU A 121 0.45 -9.57 2.13
CA GLU A 121 0.87 -9.67 0.74
C GLU A 121 -0.26 -9.22 -0.20
N PHE A 122 0.12 -8.74 -1.39
CA PHE A 122 -0.80 -8.52 -2.51
C PHE A 122 -2.04 -7.63 -2.23
N GLY A 123 -1.99 -6.81 -1.18
CA GLY A 123 -3.08 -5.90 -0.81
C GLY A 123 -4.28 -6.59 -0.14
N ASP A 124 -4.40 -7.91 -0.20
CA ASP A 124 -5.55 -8.67 0.28
C ASP A 124 -5.23 -10.02 0.97
N GLU A 125 -3.96 -10.41 1.06
CA GLU A 125 -3.55 -11.67 1.69
C GLU A 125 -2.94 -11.43 3.08
N CYS A 126 -3.26 -12.32 4.02
CA CYS A 126 -2.71 -12.32 5.37
C CYS A 126 -2.05 -13.67 5.67
N PHE A 127 -0.87 -13.62 6.24
CA PHE A 127 -0.09 -14.78 6.64
C PHE A 127 0.39 -14.65 8.08
N CYS A 128 0.47 -15.77 8.80
CA CYS A 128 0.94 -15.87 10.16
C CYS A 128 2.00 -16.97 10.29
N GLY A 129 2.86 -16.85 11.29
CA GLY A 129 3.84 -17.89 11.59
C GLY A 129 4.54 -17.67 12.93
N ASN A 130 5.26 -18.69 13.39
CA ASN A 130 6.13 -18.62 14.57
C ASN A 130 7.62 -18.65 14.21
N SER A 131 7.92 -18.64 12.92
CA SER A 131 9.27 -18.62 12.36
C SER A 131 9.19 -18.03 10.96
N ILE A 132 10.25 -17.34 10.54
CA ILE A 132 10.42 -16.86 9.17
C ILE A 132 11.11 -17.95 8.36
N GLY A 133 10.52 -18.33 7.22
CA GLY A 133 11.11 -19.25 6.24
C GLY A 133 12.31 -18.65 5.49
N SER A 134 12.64 -19.21 4.33
CA SER A 134 13.72 -18.66 3.50
C SER A 134 13.30 -17.34 2.86
N SER A 135 13.59 -16.23 3.53
CA SER A 135 13.18 -14.89 3.12
C SER A 135 14.32 -13.88 3.27
N THR A 136 14.26 -12.81 2.48
CA THR A 136 15.24 -11.73 2.49
C THR A 136 14.54 -10.39 2.63
N LYS A 137 15.06 -9.53 3.52
CA LYS A 137 14.59 -8.15 3.65
C LYS A 137 14.87 -7.35 2.37
N LYS A 138 13.89 -6.58 1.94
CA LYS A 138 13.86 -5.78 0.72
C LYS A 138 13.63 -4.31 1.05
N SER A 139 13.70 -3.47 0.01
CA SER A 139 13.34 -2.06 0.13
C SER A 139 11.84 -1.94 0.37
N ASP A 140 11.43 -1.02 1.26
CA ASP A 140 10.01 -0.71 1.48
C ASP A 140 9.30 -0.26 0.19
N SER A 141 10.03 0.25 -0.79
CA SER A 141 9.49 0.59 -2.12
C SER A 141 8.88 -0.61 -2.87
N GLU A 142 9.24 -1.84 -2.49
CA GLU A 142 8.67 -3.08 -3.06
C GLU A 142 7.38 -3.52 -2.35
N CYS A 143 7.09 -2.96 -1.17
CA CYS A 143 5.87 -3.22 -0.38
C CYS A 143 4.93 -1.99 -0.41
N THR A 144 4.51 -1.59 -1.61
CA THR A 144 3.70 -0.37 -1.84
C THR A 144 2.28 -0.68 -2.33
N MET A 145 1.83 -1.93 -2.24
CA MET A 145 0.47 -2.29 -2.59
C MET A 145 -0.48 -1.88 -1.48
N VAL A 146 -1.52 -1.16 -1.85
CA VAL A 146 -2.49 -0.60 -0.91
C VAL A 146 -3.42 -1.69 -0.39
N CYS A 147 -3.76 -1.64 0.89
CA CYS A 147 -4.70 -2.59 1.49
C CYS A 147 -6.12 -2.42 0.94
N THR A 148 -6.79 -3.52 0.62
CA THR A 148 -8.16 -3.50 0.07
C THR A 148 -9.22 -2.97 1.04
N GLY A 149 -8.97 -3.04 2.35
CA GLY A 149 -9.87 -2.56 3.41
C GLY A 149 -9.45 -1.24 4.08
N ASN A 150 -8.25 -0.71 3.76
CA ASN A 150 -7.80 0.61 4.19
C ASN A 150 -6.79 1.20 3.19
N SER A 151 -7.22 2.17 2.38
CA SER A 151 -6.36 2.72 1.34
C SER A 151 -5.24 3.64 1.83
N ALA A 152 -5.22 3.95 3.14
CA ALA A 152 -4.17 4.71 3.80
C ALA A 152 -2.99 3.83 4.25
N GLU A 153 -3.05 2.51 4.00
CA GLU A 153 -2.04 1.54 4.43
C GLU A 153 -1.44 0.75 3.27
N PHE A 154 -0.18 0.32 3.43
CA PHE A 154 0.47 -0.62 2.51
C PHE A 154 0.46 -2.06 3.07
N CYS A 155 -0.14 -2.98 2.31
CA CYS A 155 -0.29 -4.40 2.60
C CYS A 155 0.56 -5.25 1.62
N GLY A 156 1.87 -5.00 1.64
CA GLY A 156 2.85 -5.78 0.90
C GLY A 156 2.98 -5.39 -0.57
N GLY A 157 3.30 -6.37 -1.39
CA GLY A 157 3.46 -6.27 -2.84
C GLY A 157 3.33 -7.65 -3.48
N ARG A 158 3.67 -7.76 -4.76
CA ARG A 158 3.74 -9.07 -5.43
C ARG A 158 4.95 -9.84 -4.91
N ASP A 159 4.76 -11.01 -4.31
CA ASP A 159 5.81 -11.83 -3.72
C ASP A 159 6.57 -11.05 -2.62
N ARG A 160 5.88 -10.14 -1.93
CA ARG A 160 6.44 -9.24 -0.92
C ARG A 160 5.51 -9.07 0.27
N LEU A 161 6.00 -9.43 1.45
CA LEU A 161 5.30 -9.28 2.72
C LEU A 161 5.70 -7.98 3.43
N THR A 162 4.71 -7.18 3.80
CA THR A 162 4.86 -6.23 4.91
C THR A 162 4.82 -7.05 6.20
N LEU A 163 5.96 -7.21 6.88
CA LEU A 163 6.11 -8.11 8.02
C LEU A 163 6.02 -7.36 9.36
N TYR A 164 5.30 -7.95 10.32
CA TYR A 164 5.20 -7.54 11.71
C TYR A 164 5.56 -8.69 12.64
N SER A 165 6.08 -8.37 13.82
CA SER A 165 6.32 -9.35 14.88
C SER A 165 6.08 -8.78 16.28
N THR A 166 5.83 -9.65 17.25
CA THR A 166 5.76 -9.26 18.66
C THR A 166 7.15 -8.98 19.24
N SER A 167 7.27 -8.06 20.20
CA SER A 167 8.51 -7.87 20.96
C SER A 167 8.94 -9.19 21.64
N GLY A 168 9.98 -9.84 21.12
CA GLY A 168 10.47 -11.14 21.59
C GLY A 168 10.45 -12.27 20.55
N ALA A 169 9.92 -12.03 19.35
CA ALA A 169 10.10 -12.93 18.23
C ALA A 169 11.56 -12.83 17.73
N GLU A 170 12.31 -13.94 17.77
CA GLU A 170 13.70 -13.98 17.29
C GLU A 170 13.70 -13.99 15.75
N GLU A 171 14.23 -12.94 15.12
CA GLU A 171 14.50 -12.93 13.69
C GLU A 171 15.60 -13.97 13.40
N PRO A 172 15.47 -14.85 12.39
CA PRO A 172 16.56 -15.76 12.06
C PRO A 172 17.82 -14.97 11.68
N PRO A 173 19.02 -15.44 12.09
CA PRO A 173 20.29 -14.76 11.85
C PRO A 173 20.69 -14.70 10.37
#